data_AF-A0A0G9LD84-F1
#
_entry.id   AF-A0A0G9LD84-F1
#
_cell.length_a   1.000
_cell.length_b   1.000
_cell.length_c   1.000
_cell.angle_alpha   90.00
_cell.angle_beta   90.00
_cell.angle_gamma   90.00
#
_symmetry.space_group_name_H-M   'P 1'
#
loop_
_entity.id
_entity.type
_entity.pdbx_description
1 polymer ?
#
loop_
_entity_poly.entity_id
_entity_poly.type
_entity_poly.pdbx_seq_one_letter_code
_entity_poly.pdbx_strand_id
1 'polypeptide(L)'
;MKENFLNLIGWKNKKRRKRCFTLIEIILAMFIELILISLSFKIGLISYKSYKSLIESAKAQDSFDDALLNIDRLLKTQMIKSIEIEEKGLSNNGKITIKYKVDHNTNEIKEKRIFLDNTNQKIVLETYKEGKRKGVNVIMREVSDFAIIKKEKLYYLKIKNNKGEERVLCL
;
A
#
# COMPACT_ATOMS: atom_id res chain seq x y z
N MET A 1 -78.06 -52.61 -17.91
CA MET A 1 -76.73 -53.10 -17.48
C MET A 1 -75.82 -51.89 -17.29
N LYS A 2 -75.35 -51.69 -16.05
CA LYS A 2 -74.24 -50.85 -15.57
C LYS A 2 -74.01 -49.47 -16.24
N GLU A 3 -74.61 -48.45 -15.63
CA GLU A 3 -74.02 -47.10 -15.61
C GLU A 3 -72.76 -47.14 -14.73
N ASN A 4 -71.62 -46.76 -15.31
CA ASN A 4 -70.37 -46.62 -14.59
C ASN A 4 -70.44 -45.37 -13.70
N PHE A 5 -70.76 -45.58 -12.43
CA PHE A 5 -70.50 -44.60 -11.37
C PHE A 5 -68.99 -44.49 -11.15
N LEU A 6 -68.34 -43.61 -11.94
CA LEU A 6 -67.06 -43.04 -11.54
C LEU A 6 -67.35 -42.12 -10.35
N ASN A 7 -67.13 -42.65 -9.15
CA ASN A 7 -67.10 -41.85 -7.93
C ASN A 7 -66.14 -40.68 -8.13
N LEU A 8 -66.70 -39.47 -8.21
CA LEU A 8 -65.98 -38.22 -8.03
C LEU A 8 -65.42 -38.19 -6.60
N ILE A 9 -64.25 -38.81 -6.42
CA ILE A 9 -63.41 -38.66 -5.22
C ILE A 9 -62.83 -37.25 -5.29
N GLY A 10 -63.68 -36.28 -4.95
CA GLY A 10 -63.43 -34.89 -5.28
C GLY A 10 -64.34 -33.96 -4.51
N TRP A 11 -64.52 -34.17 -3.20
CA TRP A 11 -64.72 -33.09 -2.21
C TRP A 11 -65.16 -33.65 -0.85
N LYS A 12 -64.21 -33.73 0.09
CA LYS A 12 -64.42 -33.35 1.49
C LYS A 12 -63.10 -33.48 2.24
N ASN A 13 -62.42 -32.35 2.41
CA ASN A 13 -61.80 -31.96 3.68
C ASN A 13 -61.35 -30.50 3.61
N LYS A 14 -62.33 -29.62 3.78
CA LYS A 14 -62.17 -28.18 3.92
C LYS A 14 -61.93 -27.86 5.40
N LYS A 15 -60.85 -28.36 6.02
CA LYS A 15 -60.38 -28.00 7.37
C LYS A 15 -58.86 -28.25 7.45
N ARG A 16 -58.08 -27.17 7.53
CA ARG A 16 -56.60 -27.06 7.44
C ARG A 16 -55.98 -27.21 6.04
N ARG A 17 -56.22 -26.26 5.14
CA ARG A 17 -55.27 -26.00 4.04
C ARG A 17 -54.00 -25.39 4.65
N LYS A 18 -52.99 -26.21 4.93
CA LYS A 18 -51.63 -25.70 5.11
C LYS A 18 -51.31 -24.87 3.86
N ARG A 19 -50.86 -23.63 4.01
CA ARG A 19 -50.42 -22.79 2.89
C ARG A 19 -49.18 -23.47 2.28
N CYS A 20 -49.38 -24.27 1.25
CA CYS A 20 -48.29 -24.93 0.52
C CYS A 20 -48.04 -24.15 -0.77
N PHE A 21 -46.78 -23.94 -1.10
CA PHE A 21 -46.38 -23.33 -2.36
C PHE A 21 -46.63 -24.28 -3.53
N THR A 22 -47.02 -23.72 -4.67
CA THR A 22 -47.07 -24.48 -5.92
C THR A 22 -45.66 -24.68 -6.47
N LEU A 23 -45.46 -25.72 -7.25
CA LEU A 23 -44.14 -26.06 -7.81
C LEU A 23 -43.59 -24.94 -8.71
N ILE A 24 -44.48 -24.23 -9.42
CA ILE A 24 -44.13 -23.09 -10.28
C ILE A 24 -43.67 -21.88 -9.45
N GLU A 25 -44.34 -21.59 -8.33
CA GLU A 25 -43.94 -20.50 -7.42
C GLU A 25 -42.55 -20.75 -6.83
N ILE A 26 -42.22 -21.99 -6.50
CA ILE A 26 -40.89 -22.37 -6.00
C ILE A 26 -39.83 -22.15 -7.08
N ILE A 27 -40.08 -22.58 -8.33
CA ILE A 27 -39.14 -22.41 -9.44
C ILE A 27 -38.89 -20.92 -9.71
N LEU A 28 -39.94 -20.10 -9.73
CA LEU A 28 -39.83 -18.66 -9.94
C LEU A 28 -39.06 -17.98 -8.79
N ALA A 29 -39.35 -18.35 -7.54
CA ALA A 29 -38.62 -17.83 -6.37
C ALA A 29 -37.12 -18.18 -6.44
N MET A 30 -36.79 -19.44 -6.71
CA MET A 30 -35.40 -19.89 -6.86
C MET A 30 -34.67 -19.16 -7.98
N PHE A 31 -35.33 -18.90 -9.12
CA PHE A 31 -34.73 -18.18 -10.24
C PHE A 31 -34.37 -16.73 -9.87
N ILE A 32 -35.27 -16.03 -9.19
CA ILE A 32 -35.03 -14.65 -8.71
C ILE A 32 -33.89 -14.64 -7.69
N GLU A 33 -33.88 -15.58 -6.74
CA GLU A 33 -32.80 -15.70 -5.76
C GLU A 33 -31.44 -15.96 -6.43
N LEU A 34 -31.39 -16.80 -7.46
CA LEU A 34 -30.15 -17.10 -8.20
C LEU A 34 -29.59 -15.85 -8.90
N ILE A 35 -30.45 -15.03 -9.49
CA ILE A 35 -30.06 -13.76 -10.10
C ILE A 35 -29.49 -12.81 -9.04
N LEU A 36 -30.18 -12.67 -7.90
CA LEU A 36 -29.75 -11.79 -6.81
C LEU A 36 -28.40 -12.24 -6.22
N ILE A 37 -28.21 -13.54 -6.03
CA ILE A 37 -26.95 -14.12 -5.54
C ILE A 37 -25.82 -13.86 -6.55
N SER A 38 -26.07 -14.09 -7.85
CA SER A 38 -25.07 -13.85 -8.89
C SER A 38 -24.63 -12.39 -8.95
N LEU A 39 -25.59 -11.46 -8.87
CA LEU A 39 -25.31 -10.02 -8.88
C LEU A 39 -24.53 -9.61 -7.63
N SER A 40 -24.99 -10.06 -6.45
CA SER A 40 -24.35 -9.76 -5.18
C SER A 40 -22.92 -10.31 -5.12
N PHE A 41 -22.69 -11.51 -5.65
CA PHE A 41 -21.36 -12.11 -5.72
C PHE A 41 -20.41 -11.32 -6.63
N LYS A 42 -20.88 -10.88 -7.81
CA LYS A 42 -20.10 -10.04 -8.71
C LYS A 42 -19.73 -8.70 -8.06
N ILE A 43 -20.68 -8.06 -7.39
CA ILE A 43 -20.44 -6.80 -6.66
C ILE A 43 -19.40 -7.04 -5.56
N GLY A 44 -19.54 -8.11 -4.77
CA GLY A 44 -18.58 -8.47 -3.73
C GLY A 44 -17.16 -8.64 -4.26
N LEU A 45 -17.00 -9.33 -5.39
CA LEU A 45 -15.69 -9.51 -6.04
C LEU A 45 -15.09 -8.19 -6.53
N ILE A 46 -15.89 -7.32 -7.14
CA ILE A 46 -15.42 -6.01 -7.61
C ILE A 46 -14.99 -5.14 -6.43
N SER A 47 -15.84 -5.04 -5.41
CA SER A 47 -15.54 -4.27 -4.19
C SER A 47 -14.27 -4.75 -3.51
N TYR A 48 -14.08 -6.07 -3.40
CA TYR A 48 -12.87 -6.64 -2.84
C TYR A 48 -11.61 -6.28 -3.64
N LYS A 49 -11.66 -6.39 -4.98
CA LYS A 49 -10.54 -6.01 -5.85
C LYS A 49 -10.20 -4.53 -5.73
N SER A 50 -11.22 -3.66 -5.76
CA SER A 50 -11.03 -2.22 -5.61
C SER A 50 -10.45 -1.87 -4.24
N TYR A 51 -10.95 -2.48 -3.18
CA TYR A 51 -10.42 -2.28 -1.82
C TYR A 51 -8.95 -2.71 -1.72
N LYS A 52 -8.59 -3.88 -2.26
CA LYS A 52 -7.21 -4.34 -2.28
C LYS A 52 -6.30 -3.37 -3.05
N SER A 53 -6.74 -2.88 -4.21
CA SER A 53 -6.01 -1.88 -4.98
C SER A 53 -5.78 -0.59 -4.20
N LEU A 54 -6.81 -0.10 -3.50
CA LEU A 54 -6.71 1.11 -2.69
C LEU A 54 -5.71 0.94 -1.53
N ILE A 55 -5.71 -0.22 -0.85
CA ILE A 55 -4.71 -0.51 0.19
C ILE A 55 -3.30 -0.50 -0.39
N GLU A 56 -3.09 -1.13 -1.55
CA GLU A 56 -1.77 -1.19 -2.16
C GLU A 56 -1.27 0.20 -2.58
N SER A 57 -2.16 1.05 -3.10
CA SER A 57 -1.85 2.45 -3.40
C SER A 57 -1.57 3.26 -2.13
N ALA A 58 -2.37 3.11 -1.08
CA ALA A 58 -2.17 3.79 0.20
C ALA A 58 -0.81 3.42 0.81
N LYS A 59 -0.47 2.13 0.87
CA LYS A 59 0.85 1.67 1.35
C LYS A 59 2.01 2.28 0.57
N ALA A 60 1.88 2.43 -0.75
CA ALA A 60 2.91 3.04 -1.56
C ALA A 60 3.08 4.54 -1.22
N GLN A 61 1.97 5.25 -1.04
CA GLN A 61 1.98 6.66 -0.64
C GLN A 61 2.55 6.86 0.76
N ASP A 62 2.10 6.08 1.74
CA ASP A 62 2.61 6.11 3.11
C ASP A 62 4.12 5.87 3.13
N SER A 63 4.61 4.91 2.34
CA SER A 63 6.04 4.62 2.25
C SER A 63 6.85 5.80 1.69
N PHE A 64 6.29 6.61 0.79
CA PHE A 64 6.95 7.83 0.34
C PHE A 64 6.95 8.89 1.43
N ASP A 65 5.80 9.13 2.07
CA ASP A 65 5.66 10.16 3.09
C ASP A 65 6.56 9.87 4.29
N ASP A 66 6.59 8.62 4.76
CA ASP A 66 7.50 8.15 5.81
C ASP A 66 8.97 8.31 5.41
N ALA A 67 9.32 8.02 4.15
CA ALA A 67 10.68 8.17 3.66
C ALA A 67 11.13 9.63 3.66
N LEU A 68 10.30 10.52 3.11
CA LEU A 68 10.56 11.95 3.03
C LEU A 68 10.66 12.56 4.43
N LEU A 69 9.73 12.22 5.32
CA LEU A 69 9.70 12.71 6.69
C LEU A 69 10.89 12.21 7.52
N ASN A 70 11.33 10.97 7.32
CA ASN A 70 12.55 10.47 7.95
C ASN A 70 13.81 11.21 7.46
N ILE A 71 13.91 11.48 6.16
CA ILE A 71 15.04 12.23 5.60
C ILE A 71 15.02 13.69 6.13
N ASP A 72 13.86 14.35 6.11
CA ASP A 72 13.69 15.71 6.62
C ASP A 72 14.10 15.83 8.10
N ARG A 73 13.63 14.90 8.93
CA ARG A 73 14.00 14.84 10.36
C ARG A 73 15.50 14.69 10.56
N LEU A 74 16.17 13.86 9.76
CA LEU A 74 17.61 13.66 9.86
C LEU A 74 18.40 14.92 9.49
N LEU A 75 17.92 15.68 8.50
CA LEU A 75 18.54 16.93 8.06
C LEU A 75 18.30 18.10 9.04
N LYS A 76 17.22 18.06 9.82
CA LYS A 76 16.86 19.07 10.83
C LYS A 76 17.23 18.70 12.26
N THR A 77 17.95 17.60 12.46
CA THR A 77 18.37 17.15 13.79
C THR A 77 19.32 18.18 14.44
N GLN A 78 19.29 18.31 15.77
CA GLN A 78 20.22 19.18 16.50
C GLN A 78 21.66 18.64 16.44
N MET A 79 22.66 19.52 16.61
CA MET A 79 24.10 19.19 16.63
C MET A 79 24.68 18.67 15.31
N ILE A 80 24.06 18.98 14.17
CA ILE A 80 24.65 18.74 12.85
C ILE A 80 25.89 19.62 12.68
N LYS A 81 27.02 18.98 12.40
CA LYS A 81 28.30 19.64 12.12
C LYS A 81 28.43 19.97 10.64
N SER A 82 28.05 19.04 9.78
CA SER A 82 28.04 19.23 8.33
C SER A 82 27.07 18.27 7.65
N ILE A 83 26.56 18.71 6.50
CA ILE A 83 25.79 17.91 5.55
C ILE A 83 26.59 17.96 4.24
N GLU A 84 27.02 16.80 3.78
CA GLU A 84 27.75 16.62 2.53
C GLU A 84 26.81 15.90 1.55
N ILE A 85 26.47 16.58 0.46
CA ILE A 85 25.61 16.04 -0.59
C ILE A 85 26.48 15.73 -1.79
N GLU A 86 26.57 14.46 -2.15
CA GLU A 86 27.23 14.02 -3.38
C GLU A 86 26.19 14.07 -4.52
N GLU A 87 26.27 15.14 -5.31
CA GLU A 87 25.49 15.32 -6.53
C GLU A 87 26.06 14.43 -7.63
N LYS A 88 25.22 13.57 -8.21
CA LYS A 88 25.61 12.72 -9.33
C LYS A 88 24.68 12.90 -10.53
N GLY A 89 24.45 14.14 -10.95
CA GLY A 89 23.77 14.49 -12.20
C GLY A 89 22.54 13.60 -12.53
N LEU A 90 22.51 13.06 -13.75
CA LEU A 90 21.47 12.17 -14.30
C LEU A 90 21.54 10.71 -13.82
N SER A 91 22.38 10.37 -12.83
CA SER A 91 22.58 8.98 -12.40
C SER A 91 21.97 8.69 -11.03
N ASN A 92 21.39 7.48 -10.89
CA ASN A 92 20.56 7.01 -9.77
C ASN A 92 21.33 6.77 -8.45
N ASN A 93 22.33 7.57 -8.12
CA ASN A 93 23.20 7.35 -6.95
C ASN A 93 23.51 8.64 -6.21
N GLY A 94 22.48 9.44 -5.91
CA GLY A 94 22.62 10.52 -4.94
C GLY A 94 23.00 9.98 -3.57
N LYS A 95 23.87 10.69 -2.85
CA LYS A 95 24.23 10.31 -1.48
C LYS A 95 24.24 11.52 -0.58
N ILE A 96 23.58 11.39 0.56
CA ILE A 96 23.55 12.40 1.64
C ILE A 96 24.36 11.85 2.79
N THR A 97 25.38 12.58 3.22
CA THR A 97 26.19 12.25 4.38
C THR A 97 26.00 13.33 5.44
N ILE A 98 25.48 12.94 6.60
CA ILE A 98 25.18 13.84 7.71
C ILE A 98 26.13 13.50 8.86
N LYS A 99 26.96 14.46 9.27
CA LYS A 99 27.88 14.32 10.41
C LYS A 99 27.33 15.13 11.58
N TYR A 100 27.13 14.49 12.71
CA TYR A 100 26.63 15.13 13.93
C TYR A 100 27.50 14.78 15.14
N LYS A 101 27.58 15.72 16.08
CA LYS A 101 28.27 15.49 17.36
C LYS A 101 27.37 14.69 18.30
N VAL A 102 27.96 13.80 19.09
CA VAL A 102 27.22 13.01 20.09
C VAL A 102 26.97 13.82 21.36
N ASP A 103 27.93 14.65 21.74
CA ASP A 103 27.87 15.52 22.92
C ASP A 103 28.61 16.84 22.63
N HIS A 104 28.29 17.91 23.35
CA HIS A 104 29.01 19.19 23.22
C HIS A 104 30.47 19.07 23.70
N ASN A 105 30.70 18.20 24.67
CA ASN A 105 31.98 18.06 25.37
C ASN A 105 32.88 16.96 24.80
N THR A 106 32.36 16.11 23.90
CA THR A 106 33.14 15.03 23.29
C THR A 106 33.38 15.30 21.81
N ASN A 107 34.56 14.92 21.31
CA ASN A 107 34.87 14.97 19.87
C ASN A 107 34.31 13.74 19.11
N GLU A 108 33.42 12.95 19.74
CA GLU A 108 32.79 11.82 19.07
C GLU A 108 31.85 12.31 17.96
N ILE A 109 32.15 11.89 16.73
CA ILE A 109 31.34 12.18 15.55
C ILE A 109 30.62 10.90 15.14
N LYS A 110 29.30 11.00 15.01
CA LYS A 110 28.47 10.00 14.34
C LYS A 110 28.18 10.48 12.92
N GLU A 111 28.20 9.55 11.99
CA GLU A 111 27.96 9.81 10.58
C GLU A 111 26.80 8.94 10.11
N LYS A 112 25.85 9.56 9.41
CA LYS A 112 24.71 8.89 8.79
C LYS A 112 24.78 9.09 7.29
N ARG A 113 24.73 7.99 6.54
CA ARG A 113 24.76 8.00 5.07
C ARG A 113 23.41 7.52 4.54
N ILE A 114 22.83 8.29 3.63
CA ILE A 114 21.58 7.96 2.93
C ILE A 114 21.91 7.81 1.45
N PHE A 115 21.59 6.65 0.88
CA PHE A 115 21.83 6.35 -0.54
C PHE A 115 20.91 5.23 -1.03
N LEU A 116 20.84 5.07 -2.35
CA LEU A 116 20.13 3.96 -2.99
C LEU A 116 21.03 2.72 -3.07
N ASP A 117 20.59 1.63 -2.47
CA ASP A 117 21.13 0.31 -2.74
C ASP A 117 20.49 -0.23 -4.02
N ASN A 118 21.18 -0.04 -5.15
CA ASN A 118 20.72 -0.48 -6.46
C ASN A 118 20.48 -2.00 -6.54
N THR A 119 21.20 -2.79 -5.76
CA THR A 119 21.08 -4.26 -5.79
C THR A 119 19.72 -4.70 -5.28
N ASN A 120 19.25 -4.04 -4.22
CA ASN A 120 18.00 -4.37 -3.55
C ASN A 120 16.90 -3.33 -3.79
N GLN A 121 17.13 -2.34 -4.66
CA GLN A 121 16.20 -1.26 -5.01
C GLN A 121 15.56 -0.62 -3.78
N LYS A 122 16.40 -0.19 -2.82
CA LYS A 122 15.95 0.35 -1.54
C LYS A 122 16.82 1.51 -1.08
N ILE A 123 16.21 2.52 -0.46
CA ILE A 123 16.95 3.61 0.18
C ILE A 123 17.40 3.13 1.55
N VAL A 124 18.70 3.23 1.81
CA VAL A 124 19.33 2.75 3.04
C VAL A 124 19.91 3.91 3.83
N LEU A 125 19.72 3.85 5.15
CA LEU A 125 20.39 4.68 6.13
C LEU A 125 21.46 3.84 6.84
N GLU A 126 22.73 4.12 6.57
CA GLU A 126 23.84 3.52 7.31
C GLU A 126 24.32 4.46 8.41
N THR A 127 24.50 3.93 9.61
CA THR A 127 25.05 4.68 10.74
C THR A 127 26.47 4.22 11.03
N TYR A 128 27.38 5.17 11.13
CA TYR A 128 28.79 4.99 11.45
C TYR A 128 29.11 5.73 12.75
N LYS A 129 29.94 5.11 13.59
CA LYS A 129 30.58 5.75 14.75
C LYS A 129 32.08 5.49 14.65
N GLU A 130 32.89 6.55 14.66
CA GLU A 130 34.36 6.44 14.58
C GLU A 130 34.84 5.58 13.39
N GLY A 131 34.22 5.79 12.22
CA GLY A 131 34.55 5.06 10.99
C GLY A 131 34.05 3.60 10.92
N LYS A 132 33.48 3.06 12.01
CA LYS A 132 32.90 1.71 12.03
C LYS A 132 31.39 1.74 11.78
N ARG A 133 30.91 0.92 10.85
CA ARG A 133 29.48 0.72 10.59
C ARG A 133 28.83 0.08 11.82
N LYS A 134 27.82 0.74 12.38
CA LYS A 134 27.09 0.29 13.58
C LYS A 134 25.72 -0.28 13.25
N GLY A 135 25.08 0.18 12.18
CA GLY A 135 23.72 -0.23 11.85
C GLY A 135 23.28 0.18 10.45
N VAL A 136 22.20 -0.45 10.01
CA VAL A 136 21.64 -0.33 8.66
C VAL A 136 20.13 -0.34 8.80
N ASN A 137 19.50 0.76 8.42
CA ASN A 137 18.05 0.85 8.38
C ASN A 137 17.60 1.04 6.94
N VAL A 138 16.45 0.47 6.59
CA VAL A 138 15.83 0.69 5.28
C VAL A 138 14.81 1.79 5.46
N ILE A 139 14.94 2.88 4.68
CA ILE A 139 14.00 4.00 4.68
C ILE A 139 12.81 3.66 3.77
N MET A 140 13.09 3.14 2.57
CA MET A 140 12.08 2.84 1.57
C MET A 140 12.51 1.65 0.71
N ARG A 141 11.55 0.84 0.27
CA ARG A 141 11.76 -0.30 -0.65
C ARG A 141 11.12 0.00 -2.01
N GLU A 142 11.46 -0.80 -3.02
CA GLU A 142 10.91 -0.67 -4.39
C GLU A 142 11.21 0.69 -5.02
N VAL A 143 12.43 1.19 -4.79
CA VAL A 143 12.91 2.48 -5.30
C VAL A 143 13.75 2.25 -6.55
N SER A 144 13.36 2.90 -7.64
CA SER A 144 14.04 2.84 -8.93
C SER A 144 15.10 3.95 -9.08
N ASP A 145 14.85 5.12 -8.50
CA ASP A 145 15.75 6.27 -8.60
C ASP A 145 15.78 7.09 -7.30
N PHE A 146 16.97 7.58 -6.97
CA PHE A 146 17.27 8.47 -5.85
C PHE A 146 18.30 9.49 -6.33
N ALA A 147 17.80 10.65 -6.72
CA ALA A 147 18.59 11.71 -7.32
C ALA A 147 18.52 12.98 -6.47
N ILE A 148 19.62 13.72 -6.42
CA ILE A 148 19.69 15.02 -5.75
C ILE A 148 20.14 16.05 -6.76
N ILE A 149 19.31 17.07 -6.96
CA ILE A 149 19.49 18.11 -7.96
C ILE A 149 19.71 19.43 -7.24
N LYS A 150 20.85 20.07 -7.46
CA LYS A 150 21.08 21.44 -6.98
C LYS A 150 20.55 22.44 -8.00
N LYS A 151 19.73 23.38 -7.52
CA LYS A 151 19.38 24.58 -8.28
C LYS A 151 19.79 25.79 -7.44
N GLU A 152 20.80 26.50 -7.90
CA GLU A 152 21.39 27.64 -7.20
C GLU A 152 21.87 27.28 -5.78
N LYS A 153 21.16 27.77 -4.76
CA LYS A 153 21.45 27.53 -3.33
C LYS A 153 20.55 26.47 -2.70
N LEU A 154 19.60 25.91 -3.45
CA LEU A 154 18.63 24.92 -2.98
C LEU A 154 18.97 23.52 -3.49
N TYR A 155 18.74 22.52 -2.64
CA TYR A 155 18.89 21.11 -2.98
C TYR A 155 17.51 20.47 -3.10
N TYR A 156 17.27 19.74 -4.19
CA TYR A 156 16.03 19.00 -4.42
C TYR A 156 16.31 17.52 -4.41
N LEU A 157 15.64 16.78 -3.55
CA LEU A 157 15.64 15.32 -3.54
C LEU A 157 14.50 14.81 -4.41
N LYS A 158 14.82 13.95 -5.36
CA LYS A 158 13.88 13.25 -6.23
C LYS A 158 13.96 11.76 -5.96
N ILE A 159 12.81 11.16 -5.61
CA ILE A 159 12.67 9.72 -5.39
C ILE A 159 11.65 9.18 -6.38
N LYS A 160 11.98 8.09 -7.05
CA LYS A 160 11.07 7.37 -7.95
C LYS A 160 10.92 5.92 -7.52
N ASN A 161 9.70 5.40 -7.49
CA ASN A 161 9.45 3.99 -7.22
C ASN A 161 9.48 3.14 -8.49
N ASN A 162 9.44 1.81 -8.33
CA ASN A 162 9.40 0.86 -9.44
C ASN A 162 8.11 0.93 -10.26
N LYS A 163 7.03 1.51 -9.70
CA LYS A 163 5.74 1.71 -10.37
C LYS A 163 5.72 2.98 -11.23
N GLY A 164 6.80 3.78 -11.21
CA GLY A 164 6.94 5.00 -11.99
C GLY A 164 6.45 6.27 -11.31
N GLU A 165 5.92 6.18 -10.09
CA GLU A 165 5.54 7.33 -9.28
C GLU A 165 6.79 8.06 -8.80
N GLU A 166 6.73 9.38 -8.83
CA GLU A 166 7.86 10.25 -8.51
C GLU A 166 7.43 11.30 -7.50
N ARG A 167 8.27 11.55 -6.50
CA ARG A 167 8.12 12.68 -5.57
C ARG A 167 9.41 13.48 -5.47
N VAL A 168 9.24 14.79 -5.37
CA VAL A 168 10.34 15.75 -5.23
C VAL A 168 10.15 16.54 -3.95
N LEU A 169 11.20 16.66 -3.15
CA LEU A 169 11.25 17.41 -1.91
C LEU A 169 12.38 18.44 -1.96
N CYS A 170 12.13 19.67 -1.51
CA CYS A 170 13.19 20.63 -1.25
C CYS A 170 13.84 20.30 0.10
N LEU A 171 15.16 20.18 0.11
CA LEU A 171 15.98 19.97 1.30
C LEU A 171 16.45 21.30 1.88
#